data_AF-A0A1F9MPF3-F1
#
_entry.id   AF-A0A1F9MPF3-F1
#
_cell.length_a   1.000
_cell.length_b   1.000
_cell.length_c   1.000
_cell.angle_alpha   90.00
_cell.angle_beta   90.00
_cell.angle_gamma   90.00
#
_symmetry.space_group_name_H-M   'P 1'
#
loop_
_entity.id
_entity.type
_entity.pdbx_description
1 polymer ?
#
loop_
_entity_poly.entity_id
_entity_poly.type
_entity_poly.pdbx_seq_one_letter_code
_entity_poly.pdbx_strand_id
1 'polypeptide(L)' 'MNTILNRIDRLLMAITFAEANEPELAQEFLNNRKSTRRQRAPQNTPMTGGQNVTNQTAH' A
#
# COMPACT_ATOMS: atom_id res chain seq x y z
N MET A 1 -16.32 12.02 20.24
CA MET A 1 -15.09 11.47 20.86
C MET A 1 -13.91 12.26 20.33
N ASN A 2 -13.05 12.82 21.19
CA ASN A 2 -11.96 13.73 20.79
C ASN A 2 -10.87 12.95 20.03
N THR A 3 -10.65 13.28 18.76
CA THR A 3 -9.74 12.57 17.84
C THR A 3 -8.27 12.68 18.23
N ILE A 4 -7.89 13.71 19.01
CA ILE A 4 -6.52 13.89 19.49
C ILE A 4 -6.19 12.91 20.61
N LEU A 5 -7.10 12.74 21.57
CA LEU A 5 -6.91 11.83 22.70
C LEU A 5 -6.77 10.38 22.22
N ASN A 6 -7.62 9.94 21.29
CA ASN A 6 -7.49 8.62 20.66
C ASN A 6 -6.15 8.47 19.88
N ARG A 7 -5.70 9.57 19.27
CA ARG A 7 -4.34 9.80 18.73
C ARG A 7 -3.24 9.32 19.68
N ILE A 8 -3.28 9.92 20.86
CA ILE A 8 -2.27 9.79 21.91
C ILE A 8 -2.33 8.39 22.53
N ASP A 9 -3.52 7.87 22.83
CA ASP A 9 -3.67 6.53 23.42
C ASP A 9 -3.08 5.43 22.52
N ARG A 10 -3.29 5.53 21.20
CA ARG A 10 -2.70 4.60 20.23
C ARG A 10 -1.19 4.70 20.15
N LEU A 11 -0.64 5.92 20.24
CA LEU A 11 0.81 6.12 20.26
C LEU A 11 1.43 5.56 21.54
N LEU A 12 0.81 5.81 22.69
CA LEU A 12 1.24 5.28 23.97
C LEU A 12 1.29 3.74 23.91
N MET A 13 0.24 3.12 23.38
CA MET A 13 0.17 1.67 23.22
C MET A 13 1.26 1.12 22.28
N ALA A 14 1.51 1.80 21.16
CA ALA A 14 2.57 1.42 20.24
C ALA A 14 3.96 1.49 20.91
N ILE A 15 4.22 2.51 21.73
CA ILE A 15 5.47 2.65 22.48
C ILE A 15 5.62 1.49 23.46
N THR A 16 4.59 1.16 24.23
CA THR A 16 4.61 0.03 25.18
C THR A 16 5.02 -1.28 24.51
N PHE A 17 4.45 -1.58 23.33
CA PHE A 17 4.80 -2.80 22.61
C PHE A 17 6.21 -2.75 22.01
N ALA A 18 6.66 -1.59 21.51
CA ALA A 18 8.02 -1.44 21.02
C ALA A 18 9.06 -1.64 22.14
N GLU A 19 8.80 -1.12 23.34
CA GLU A 19 9.66 -1.30 24.52
C GLU A 19 9.68 -2.75 25.01
N ALA A 20 8.58 -3.48 24.83
CA ALA A 20 8.48 -4.91 25.12
C ALA A 20 9.13 -5.82 24.06
N ASN A 21 9.80 -5.24 23.05
CA ASN A 21 10.38 -5.97 21.91
C ASN A 21 9.32 -6.72 21.08
N GLU A 22 8.11 -6.16 20.98
CA GLU A 22 6.98 -6.63 20.15
C GLU A 22 6.70 -5.63 18.99
N PRO A 23 7.62 -5.48 18.02
CA PRO A 23 7.53 -4.44 17.01
C PRO A 23 6.38 -4.65 16.01
N GLU A 24 5.97 -5.90 15.76
CA GLU A 24 4.83 -6.23 14.90
C GLU A 24 3.54 -5.66 15.50
N LEU A 25 3.34 -5.88 16.80
CA LEU A 25 2.16 -5.42 17.51
C LEU A 25 2.16 -3.89 17.64
N ALA A 26 3.33 -3.26 17.88
CA ALA A 26 3.47 -1.81 17.88
C ALA A 26 3.02 -1.17 16.55
N GLN A 27 3.34 -1.80 15.41
CA GLN A 27 2.95 -1.29 14.09
C GLN A 27 1.44 -1.32 13.86
N GLU A 28 0.70 -2.27 14.46
CA GLU A 28 -0.76 -2.33 14.34
C GLU A 28 -1.43 -1.08 14.94
N PHE A 29 -0.93 -0.60 16.08
CA PHE A 29 -1.45 0.60 16.75
C PHE A 29 -1.13 1.90 15.99
N LEU A 30 -0.07 1.90 15.17
CA LEU A 30 0.29 3.03 14.31
C LEU A 30 -0.51 3.08 12.99
N ASN A 31 -1.03 1.95 12.51
CA ASN A 31 -1.51 1.76 11.13
C ASN A 31 -2.92 2.30 10.79
N ASN A 32 -3.36 3.38 11.42
CA ASN A 32 -4.64 4.03 11.09
C ASN A 32 -4.58 5.04 9.91
N ARG A 33 -3.50 5.03 9.12
CA ARG A 33 -3.27 6.01 8.03
C ARG A 33 -2.89 5.40 6.67
N LYS A 34 -3.40 4.20 6.36
CA LYS A 34 -3.39 3.70 4.97
C LYS A 34 -4.80 3.39 4.47
N SER A 35 -5.77 4.26 4.77
CA SER A 35 -6.94 4.33 3.89
C SER A 35 -6.54 5.11 2.64
N THR A 36 -6.37 4.37 1.54
CA THR A 36 -6.44 4.87 0.16
C THR A 36 -5.26 5.74 -0.32
N ARG A 37 -4.14 5.09 -0.65
CA ARG A 37 -3.57 5.27 -2.00
C ARG A 37 -3.82 4.01 -2.83
N ARG A 38 -5.09 3.61 -2.91
CA ARG A 38 -5.60 2.94 -4.11
C ARG A 38 -5.69 4.01 -5.20
N GLN A 39 -4.55 4.42 -5.75
CA GLN A 39 -4.60 4.87 -7.14
C GLN A 39 -4.88 3.60 -7.95
N ARG A 40 -6.14 3.47 -8.34
CA ARG A 40 -6.59 2.60 -9.41
C ARG A 40 -5.63 2.83 -10.59
N ALA A 41 -4.80 1.86 -10.92
CA ALA A 41 -4.53 1.64 -12.33
C ALA A 41 -5.74 0.86 -12.84
N PRO A 42 -6.66 1.48 -13.61
CA PRO A 42 -7.73 0.72 -14.23
C PRO A 42 -7.10 -0.34 -15.13
N GLN A 43 -7.49 -1.57 -14.86
CA GLN A 43 -7.29 -2.72 -15.71
C GLN A 43 -8.18 -2.50 -16.95
N ASN A 44 -7.56 -2.30 -18.11
CA ASN A 44 -8.11 -2.38 -19.47
C ASN A 44 -6.85 -2.39 -20.37
N THR A 45 -6.47 -3.41 -21.12
CA THR A 45 -7.19 -4.44 -21.89
C THR A 45 -6.20 -5.58 -22.23
N PRO A 46 -6.63 -6.84 -22.41
CA PRO A 46 -5.81 -7.85 -23.08
C PRO A 46 -5.70 -7.49 -24.56
N MET A 47 -4.55 -6.99 -25.01
CA MET A 47 -4.25 -6.91 -26.45
C MET A 47 -3.91 -8.31 -26.95
N THR A 48 -4.96 -9.00 -27.38
CA THR A 48 -4.90 -10.10 -28.34
C THR A 48 -4.16 -9.64 -29.59
N GLY A 49 -3.15 -10.40 -30.01
CA GLY A 49 -2.82 -10.63 -31.42
C GLY A 49 -2.25 -9.46 -32.21
N GLY A 50 -0.93 -9.48 -32.41
CA GLY A 50 -0.27 -8.65 -33.40
C GLY A 50 1.16 -9.11 -33.63
N GLN A 51 1.33 -10.22 -34.35
CA GLN A 51 2.60 -10.62 -34.95
C GLN A 51 3.16 -9.44 -35.74
N ASN A 52 4.37 -8.99 -35.41
CA ASN A 52 5.09 -8.03 -36.23
C ASN A 52 6.46 -8.63 -36.59
N VAL A 53 6.46 -9.49 -37.61
CA VAL A 53 7.65 -9.97 -38.30
C VAL A 53 7.40 -9.95 -39.81
N THR A 54 7.27 -8.76 -40.38
CA THR A 54 7.51 -8.60 -41.82
C THR A 54 8.00 -7.19 -42.14
N ASN A 55 9.31 -6.97 -42.06
CA ASN A 55 9.94 -5.96 -42.91
C ASN A 55 10.68 -6.68 -44.03
N GLN A 56 9.99 -6.78 -45.16
CA GLN A 56 10.58 -6.98 -46.47
C GLN A 56 11.58 -5.85 -46.74
N THR A 57 12.76 -6.18 -47.26
CA THR A 57 13.43 -5.31 -48.22
C THR A 57 14.14 -6.20 -49.23
N ALA A 58 13.52 -6.26 -50.41
CA ALA A 58 14.13 -6.74 -51.63
C ALA A 58 15.20 -5.74 -52.09
N HIS A 59 16.34 -6.24 -52.55
CA HIS A 59 16.97 -5.91 -53.84
C HIS A 59 18.16 -6.85 -54.08
#